data_AF-A0A8H6BDR2-F1
#
_entry.id   AF-A0A8H6BDR2-F1
#
_cell.length_a   1.000
_cell.length_b   1.000
_cell.length_c   1.000
_cell.angle_alpha   90.00
_cell.angle_beta   90.00
_cell.angle_gamma   90.00
#
_symmetry.space_group_name_H-M   'P 1'
#
loop_
_entity.id
_entity.type
_entity.pdbx_description
1 polymer ?
#
loop_
_entity_poly.entity_id
_entity_poly.type
_entity_poly.pdbx_seq_one_letter_code
_entity_poly.pdbx_strand_id
1 'polypeptide(L)'
;MDKYGSSHNKLHITDLEDLSKYVTDKEMVYMTSNEDFDKDPDWLTGIKNVPNYYNGEIKDAPATLIVVDKGNGWVDSFWFYFYSFNMGPYVMGFGPFGDHVGDWEHSLVRFYKGEPVVVWMSAHGGGGAYFYNNLEKYGNSKHPVIFSARGTHANYPSTGQHAHDIPYSILSDFTDRGPLWDPSLNYLAYTYNDDKVSAANGTVPFREASYGNWLLYNGTWGDKMLAANDSRQHWSPFEWKYIDGPIGPLGKNLQRVSPCQRCKWWNFWNGCNIRRYIKYGNGFFDSEGNNSCGTLYNRIRPGIFRKILETITWGGWFCWIMDLIFG
;
A
#
# COMPACT_ATOMS: atom_id res chain seq x y z
N MET A 1 11.62 -32.89 11.20
CA MET A 1 11.57 -32.60 9.76
C MET A 1 10.21 -32.01 9.52
N ASP A 2 10.15 -30.72 9.27
CA ASP A 2 8.89 -30.11 8.87
C ASP A 2 8.47 -30.69 7.53
N LYS A 3 7.17 -30.58 7.20
CA LYS A 3 6.52 -31.15 6.00
C LYS A 3 7.25 -30.81 4.68
N TYR A 4 8.20 -29.87 4.70
CA TYR A 4 8.93 -29.31 3.57
C TYR A 4 10.39 -29.74 3.45
N GLY A 5 10.87 -30.68 4.26
CA GLY A 5 12.05 -31.49 3.90
C GLY A 5 13.45 -30.92 4.20
N SER A 6 13.58 -29.89 5.03
CA SER A 6 14.91 -29.48 5.55
C SER A 6 14.84 -28.88 6.95
N SER A 7 15.92 -29.06 7.70
CA SER A 7 16.19 -28.43 8.99
C SER A 7 16.61 -26.96 8.83
N HIS A 8 15.90 -26.17 8.02
CA HIS A 8 16.16 -24.73 7.96
C HIS A 8 15.60 -24.10 9.24
N ASN A 9 16.42 -24.06 10.29
CA ASN A 9 16.17 -23.18 11.44
C ASN A 9 16.11 -21.69 11.00
N LYS A 10 16.49 -21.39 9.75
CA LYS A 10 16.40 -20.07 9.13
C LYS A 10 16.22 -20.21 7.62
N LEU A 11 15.16 -19.61 7.08
CA LEU A 11 14.85 -19.53 5.66
C LEU A 11 15.69 -18.41 4.99
N HIS A 12 16.30 -18.69 3.84
CA HIS A 12 16.97 -17.68 3.02
C HIS A 12 16.08 -17.22 1.86
N ILE A 13 16.28 -15.98 1.39
CA ILE A 13 15.47 -15.41 0.30
C ILE A 13 15.59 -16.21 -1.01
N THR A 14 16.72 -16.87 -1.24
CA THR A 14 16.98 -17.75 -2.39
C THR A 14 16.19 -19.05 -2.33
N ASP A 15 15.73 -19.46 -1.14
CA ASP A 15 14.97 -20.71 -0.96
C ASP A 15 13.49 -20.53 -1.36
N LEU A 16 13.03 -19.28 -1.52
CA LEU A 16 11.61 -18.96 -1.66
C LEU A 16 10.98 -19.49 -2.96
N GLU A 17 11.74 -19.58 -4.05
CA GLU A 17 11.22 -20.11 -5.32
C GLU A 17 10.83 -21.59 -5.20
N ASP A 18 11.58 -22.35 -4.41
CA ASP A 18 11.35 -23.78 -4.20
C ASP A 18 10.10 -24.04 -3.35
N LEU A 19 9.67 -23.08 -2.56
CA LEU A 19 8.48 -23.21 -1.71
C LEU A 19 7.19 -23.12 -2.50
N SER A 20 7.19 -22.44 -3.65
CA SER A 20 5.99 -22.26 -4.49
C SER A 20 5.36 -23.58 -4.96
N LYS A 21 6.14 -24.65 -5.08
CA LYS A 21 5.65 -25.98 -5.47
C LYS A 21 4.72 -26.64 -4.44
N TYR A 22 4.72 -26.13 -3.21
CA TYR A 22 3.85 -26.61 -2.14
C TYR A 22 2.57 -25.76 -1.98
N VAL A 23 2.48 -24.63 -2.68
CA VAL A 23 1.28 -23.79 -2.68
C VAL A 23 0.24 -24.41 -3.64
N THR A 24 -0.99 -24.55 -3.16
CA THR A 24 -2.12 -25.12 -3.91
C THR A 24 -3.39 -24.30 -3.65
N ASP A 25 -4.44 -24.50 -4.44
CA ASP A 25 -5.75 -23.86 -4.24
C ASP A 25 -6.37 -24.12 -2.85
N LYS A 26 -5.89 -25.15 -2.12
CA LYS A 26 -6.41 -25.56 -0.81
C LYS A 26 -5.45 -25.27 0.35
N GLU A 27 -4.17 -25.06 0.07
CA GLU A 27 -3.12 -24.96 1.09
C GLU A 27 -2.08 -23.93 0.64
N MET A 28 -1.95 -22.87 1.45
CA MET A 28 -0.91 -21.85 1.29
C MET A 28 0.31 -22.21 2.14
N VAL A 29 1.48 -21.79 1.69
CA VAL A 29 2.72 -21.82 2.47
C VAL A 29 2.90 -20.45 3.12
N TYR A 30 3.17 -20.43 4.43
CA TYR A 30 3.33 -19.22 5.23
C TYR A 30 4.79 -19.05 5.64
N MET A 31 5.32 -17.83 5.50
CA MET A 31 6.61 -17.45 6.08
C MET A 31 6.45 -17.12 7.57
N THR A 32 6.20 -18.16 8.35
CA THR A 32 5.98 -18.07 9.80
C THR A 32 7.24 -17.62 10.52
N SER A 33 7.08 -16.67 11.44
CA SER A 33 8.15 -16.23 12.33
C SER A 33 8.63 -17.35 13.26
N ASN A 34 9.93 -17.37 13.55
CA ASN A 34 10.52 -18.31 14.51
C ASN A 34 10.48 -17.79 15.96
N GLU A 35 10.08 -16.53 16.14
CA GLU A 35 10.02 -15.81 17.41
C GLU A 35 8.58 -15.36 17.68
N ASP A 36 8.22 -15.13 18.93
CA ASP A 36 6.90 -14.58 19.26
C ASP A 36 6.82 -13.12 18.80
N PHE A 37 6.17 -12.88 17.66
CA PHE A 37 6.00 -11.55 17.09
C PHE A 37 5.22 -10.59 18.01
N ASP A 38 4.41 -11.08 18.96
CA ASP A 38 3.68 -10.25 19.94
C ASP A 38 4.58 -9.76 21.09
N LYS A 39 5.90 -9.99 21.00
CA LYS A 39 6.94 -9.48 21.92
C LYS A 39 7.82 -8.37 21.33
N ASP A 40 7.40 -7.77 20.22
CA ASP A 40 8.09 -6.67 19.54
C ASP A 40 9.59 -6.95 19.25
N PRO A 41 9.96 -8.08 18.63
CA PRO A 41 11.37 -8.34 18.31
C PRO A 41 11.93 -7.31 17.32
N ASP A 42 13.24 -7.03 17.42
CA ASP A 42 13.93 -5.98 16.64
C ASP A 42 13.69 -6.05 15.12
N TRP A 43 13.58 -7.26 14.56
CA TRP A 43 13.37 -7.46 13.12
C TRP A 43 11.96 -7.05 12.70
N LEU A 44 10.98 -7.14 13.60
CA LEU A 44 9.58 -6.81 13.38
C LEU A 44 9.36 -5.30 13.44
N THR A 45 10.01 -4.62 14.39
CA THR A 45 9.89 -3.15 14.56
C THR A 45 10.63 -2.35 13.49
N GLY A 46 11.51 -3.00 12.73
CA GLY A 46 12.29 -2.33 11.67
C GLY A 46 13.30 -1.32 12.22
N ILE A 47 13.73 -1.45 13.48
CA ILE A 47 14.62 -0.49 14.17
C ILE A 47 15.95 -0.24 13.43
N LYS A 48 16.37 -1.18 12.58
CA LYS A 48 17.59 -1.09 11.76
C LYS A 48 17.35 -0.51 10.35
N ASN A 49 16.09 -0.38 9.93
CA ASN A 49 15.68 0.06 8.60
C ASN A 49 15.15 1.50 8.63
N VAL A 50 15.84 2.37 9.37
CA VAL A 50 15.49 3.80 9.46
C VAL A 50 16.14 4.55 8.29
N PRO A 51 15.39 5.36 7.52
CA PRO A 51 15.98 6.17 6.46
C PRO A 51 17.07 7.10 6.96
N ASN A 52 18.14 7.25 6.17
CA ASN A 52 19.16 8.24 6.42
C ASN A 52 18.55 9.65 6.40
N TYR A 53 18.80 10.41 7.46
CA TYR A 53 18.19 11.73 7.67
C TYR A 53 18.43 12.74 6.52
N TYR A 54 19.55 12.63 5.81
CA TYR A 54 19.96 13.61 4.79
C TYR A 54 19.43 13.32 3.40
N ASN A 55 19.40 12.05 2.99
CA ASN A 55 19.06 11.65 1.63
C ASN A 55 17.86 10.68 1.55
N GLY A 56 17.40 10.15 2.68
CA GLY A 56 16.31 9.18 2.75
C GLY A 56 16.68 7.76 2.31
N GLU A 57 17.96 7.44 2.15
CA GLU A 57 18.40 6.09 1.78
C GLU A 57 18.19 5.12 2.95
N ILE A 58 17.65 3.93 2.65
CA ILE A 58 17.76 2.75 3.53
C ILE A 58 18.71 1.77 2.87
N LYS A 59 19.91 1.59 3.46
CA LYS A 59 21.00 0.80 2.84
C LYS A 59 20.73 -0.71 2.80
N ASP A 60 20.15 -1.24 3.89
CA ASP A 60 20.07 -2.69 4.10
C ASP A 60 18.70 -3.29 3.73
N ALA A 61 17.76 -2.47 3.26
CA ALA A 61 16.43 -2.89 2.81
C ALA A 61 16.10 -2.23 1.46
N PRO A 62 16.42 -2.87 0.32
CA PRO A 62 16.11 -2.31 -0.99
C PRO A 62 14.61 -2.35 -1.27
N ALA A 63 14.08 -1.31 -1.91
CA ALA A 63 12.77 -1.36 -2.53
C ALA A 63 12.79 -2.28 -3.77
N THR A 64 11.62 -2.65 -4.29
CA THR A 64 11.53 -3.48 -5.50
C THR A 64 10.80 -2.74 -6.62
N LEU A 65 11.48 -2.55 -7.74
CA LEU A 65 10.94 -1.97 -8.97
C LEU A 65 10.60 -3.08 -9.96
N ILE A 66 9.36 -3.13 -10.44
CA ILE A 66 8.94 -4.01 -11.54
C ILE A 66 8.40 -3.15 -12.67
N VAL A 67 9.02 -3.23 -13.85
CA VAL A 67 8.63 -2.49 -15.05
C VAL A 67 7.85 -3.41 -15.99
N VAL A 68 6.70 -2.94 -16.47
CA VAL A 68 5.84 -3.66 -17.40
C VAL A 68 5.62 -2.80 -18.64
N ASP A 69 6.06 -3.29 -19.79
CA ASP A 69 5.72 -2.70 -21.08
C ASP A 69 4.26 -3.02 -21.41
N LYS A 70 3.45 -1.97 -21.65
CA LYS A 70 2.03 -2.08 -22.00
C LYS A 70 1.79 -1.93 -23.50
N GLY A 71 2.85 -1.75 -24.28
CA GLY A 71 2.82 -1.51 -25.72
C GLY A 71 2.40 -0.08 -26.07
N ASN A 72 2.57 0.28 -27.34
CA ASN A 72 2.17 1.59 -27.89
C ASN A 72 2.75 2.81 -27.15
N GLY A 73 3.92 2.63 -26.53
CA GLY A 73 4.60 3.66 -25.74
C GLY A 73 4.11 3.79 -24.29
N TRP A 74 3.19 2.95 -23.83
CA TRP A 74 2.77 2.91 -22.43
C TRP A 74 3.68 1.99 -21.62
N VAL A 75 4.14 2.46 -20.47
CA VAL A 75 4.97 1.67 -19.54
C VAL A 75 4.48 1.91 -18.13
N ASP A 76 4.34 0.84 -17.36
CA ASP A 76 4.01 0.90 -15.94
C ASP A 76 5.25 0.57 -15.12
N SER A 77 5.62 1.46 -14.18
CA SER A 77 6.66 1.21 -13.19
C SER A 77 6.02 0.99 -11.82
N PHE A 78 6.03 -0.25 -11.34
CA PHE A 78 5.55 -0.61 -10.02
C PHE A 78 6.68 -0.55 -9.00
N TRP A 79 6.51 0.27 -7.97
CA TRP A 79 7.42 0.36 -6.83
C TRP A 79 6.79 -0.32 -5.63
N PHE A 80 7.44 -1.37 -5.13
CA PHE A 80 7.01 -2.17 -3.99
C PHE A 80 7.86 -1.87 -2.75
N TYR A 81 7.17 -1.81 -1.63
CA TYR A 81 7.70 -1.49 -0.31
C TYR A 81 7.31 -2.63 0.64
N PHE A 82 8.30 -3.22 1.30
CA PHE A 82 8.05 -4.26 2.29
C PHE A 82 8.21 -3.70 3.70
N TYR A 83 7.21 -3.97 4.54
CA TYR A 83 7.28 -3.68 5.97
C TYR A 83 7.23 -4.99 6.74
N SER A 84 8.01 -5.11 7.82
CA SER A 84 8.03 -6.36 8.61
C SER A 84 6.73 -6.62 9.36
N PHE A 85 5.90 -5.59 9.59
CA PHE A 85 4.66 -5.70 10.34
C PHE A 85 3.70 -4.58 9.99
N ASN A 86 2.46 -4.93 9.66
CA ASN A 86 1.35 -3.98 9.55
C ASN A 86 0.58 -3.94 10.87
N MET A 87 0.51 -2.75 11.48
CA MET A 87 -0.40 -2.50 12.59
C MET A 87 -1.72 -2.00 12.02
N GLY A 88 -2.75 -2.82 12.15
CA GLY A 88 -4.07 -2.53 11.61
C GLY A 88 -4.74 -1.31 12.25
N PRO A 89 -5.84 -0.84 11.67
CA PRO A 89 -6.51 0.36 12.14
C PRO A 89 -7.23 0.15 13.48
N TYR A 90 -7.56 1.27 14.13
CA TYR A 90 -8.42 1.30 15.31
C TYR A 90 -9.85 1.64 14.91
N VAL A 91 -10.81 0.90 15.44
CA VAL A 91 -12.25 1.12 15.21
C VAL A 91 -12.85 1.72 16.48
N MET A 92 -13.26 2.99 16.43
CA MET A 92 -13.85 3.69 17.59
C MET A 92 -12.97 3.66 18.86
N GLY A 93 -11.64 3.66 18.70
CA GLY A 93 -10.69 3.58 19.80
C GLY A 93 -10.42 2.16 20.33
N PHE A 94 -11.06 1.13 19.77
CA PHE A 94 -10.77 -0.27 20.03
C PHE A 94 -9.91 -0.85 18.90
N GLY A 95 -8.94 -1.69 19.24
CA GLY A 95 -8.01 -2.28 18.27
C GLY A 95 -6.58 -2.33 18.82
N PRO A 96 -5.57 -2.47 17.95
CA PRO A 96 -5.68 -2.56 16.49
C PRO A 96 -6.32 -3.87 16.00
N PHE A 97 -6.87 -3.86 14.77
CA PHE A 97 -7.44 -5.06 14.13
C PHE A 97 -6.91 -5.23 12.71
N GLY A 98 -6.66 -6.47 12.28
CA GLY A 98 -6.03 -6.76 11.00
C GLY A 98 -4.51 -6.60 11.02
N ASP A 99 -3.89 -6.76 12.18
CA ASP A 99 -2.44 -6.86 12.32
C ASP A 99 -1.93 -8.07 11.55
N HIS A 100 -0.80 -7.92 10.86
CA HIS A 100 -0.15 -9.06 10.23
C HIS A 100 1.36 -8.86 10.13
N VAL A 101 2.09 -9.96 10.34
CA VAL A 101 3.53 -10.03 10.05
C VAL A 101 3.71 -9.95 8.54
N GLY A 102 4.66 -9.14 8.10
CA GLY A 102 4.95 -8.85 6.71
C GLY A 102 3.86 -8.00 6.06
N ASP A 103 4.24 -7.02 5.25
CA ASP A 103 3.31 -6.18 4.51
C ASP A 103 3.90 -5.73 3.19
N TRP A 104 3.08 -5.74 2.14
CA TRP A 104 3.47 -5.32 0.80
C TRP A 104 2.56 -4.21 0.32
N GLU A 105 3.08 -3.00 0.38
CA GLU A 105 2.50 -1.83 -0.24
C GLU A 105 3.21 -1.49 -1.55
N HIS A 106 2.53 -0.74 -2.41
CA HIS A 106 3.10 -0.34 -3.68
C HIS A 106 2.52 0.94 -4.28
N SER A 107 3.34 1.60 -5.09
CA SER A 107 2.89 2.66 -6.00
C SER A 107 3.12 2.26 -7.45
N LEU A 108 2.38 2.88 -8.35
CA LEU A 108 2.54 2.73 -9.79
C LEU A 108 2.74 4.12 -10.39
N VAL A 109 3.79 4.30 -11.18
CA VAL A 109 3.90 5.43 -12.09
C VAL A 109 3.69 4.92 -13.51
N ARG A 110 2.68 5.47 -14.20
CA ARG A 110 2.39 5.16 -15.59
C ARG A 110 2.98 6.22 -16.50
N PHE A 111 3.74 5.78 -17.49
CA PHE A 111 4.39 6.60 -18.50
C PHE A 111 3.69 6.45 -19.84
N TYR A 112 3.67 7.53 -20.62
CA TYR A 112 3.34 7.53 -22.03
C TYR A 112 4.48 8.17 -22.81
N LYS A 113 5.10 7.40 -23.71
CA LYS A 113 6.25 7.81 -24.54
C LYS A 113 7.37 8.46 -23.72
N GLY A 114 7.66 7.88 -22.55
CA GLY A 114 8.72 8.34 -21.65
C GLY A 114 8.30 9.43 -20.65
N GLU A 115 7.11 10.00 -20.78
CA GLU A 115 6.63 11.05 -19.86
C GLU A 115 5.68 10.47 -18.80
N PRO A 116 5.86 10.77 -17.50
CA PRO A 116 4.97 10.29 -16.45
C PRO A 116 3.60 10.98 -16.50
N VAL A 117 2.52 10.20 -16.47
CA VAL A 117 1.15 10.69 -16.64
C VAL A 117 0.31 10.49 -15.38
N VAL A 118 0.41 9.32 -14.76
CA VAL A 118 -0.42 8.93 -13.61
C VAL A 118 0.46 8.35 -12.52
N VAL A 119 0.11 8.65 -11.28
CA VAL A 119 0.60 7.90 -10.12
C VAL A 119 -0.61 7.25 -9.45
N TRP A 120 -0.51 5.95 -9.18
CA TRP A 120 -1.47 5.23 -8.35
C TRP A 120 -0.79 4.81 -7.05
N MET A 121 -1.51 4.98 -5.95
CA MET A 121 -1.05 4.74 -4.58
C MET A 121 -1.95 3.67 -3.97
N SER A 122 -1.37 2.57 -3.51
CA SER A 122 -2.09 1.51 -2.79
C SER A 122 -2.63 1.99 -1.46
N ALA A 123 -3.83 1.57 -1.10
CA ALA A 123 -4.39 1.79 0.23
C ALA A 123 -5.27 0.59 0.59
N HIS A 124 -4.79 -0.23 1.52
CA HIS A 124 -5.38 -1.51 1.90
C HIS A 124 -5.61 -2.39 0.65
N GLY A 125 -6.82 -2.92 0.48
CA GLY A 125 -7.15 -3.65 -0.74
C GLY A 125 -7.20 -2.79 -2.01
N GLY A 126 -7.35 -1.47 -1.91
CA GLY A 126 -7.57 -0.59 -3.05
C GLY A 126 -6.44 0.39 -3.27
N GLY A 127 -6.82 1.60 -3.65
CA GLY A 127 -5.89 2.70 -3.85
C GLY A 127 -6.53 3.87 -4.59
N GLY A 128 -5.78 4.93 -4.77
CA GLY A 128 -6.18 6.12 -5.52
C GLY A 128 -5.23 6.39 -6.69
N ALA A 129 -5.78 6.77 -7.85
CA ALA A 129 -5.01 7.27 -8.99
C ALA A 129 -5.10 8.79 -9.07
N TYR A 130 -3.98 9.43 -9.40
CA TYR A 130 -3.85 10.88 -9.54
C TYR A 130 -3.03 11.22 -10.77
N PHE A 131 -3.34 12.35 -11.42
CA PHE A 131 -2.47 12.87 -12.47
C PHE A 131 -1.12 13.30 -11.89
N TYR A 132 -0.04 12.81 -12.49
CA TYR A 132 1.33 12.99 -12.00
C TYR A 132 1.69 14.47 -11.78
N ASN A 133 1.27 15.35 -12.69
CA ASN A 133 1.56 16.79 -12.62
C ASN A 133 0.94 17.50 -11.41
N ASN A 134 -0.09 16.91 -10.80
CA ASN A 134 -0.84 17.55 -9.71
C ASN A 134 -0.39 17.09 -8.33
N LEU A 135 0.60 16.19 -8.25
CA LEU A 135 1.18 15.71 -7.00
C LEU A 135 2.33 16.58 -6.54
N GLU A 136 2.49 16.70 -5.22
CA GLU A 136 3.68 17.28 -4.60
C GLU A 136 4.95 16.61 -5.15
N LYS A 137 6.01 17.41 -5.35
CA LYS A 137 7.33 16.97 -5.81
C LYS A 137 8.36 17.27 -4.74
N TYR A 138 9.32 16.37 -4.55
CA TYR A 138 10.36 16.57 -3.56
C TYR A 138 11.38 17.62 -4.04
N GLY A 139 11.41 18.80 -3.41
CA GLY A 139 12.31 19.90 -3.76
C GLY A 139 12.19 20.30 -5.24
N ASN A 140 13.33 20.39 -5.92
CA ASN A 140 13.40 20.66 -7.37
C ASN A 140 13.45 19.37 -8.21
N SER A 141 13.19 18.20 -7.63
CA SER A 141 13.20 16.93 -8.33
C SER A 141 11.91 16.70 -9.13
N LYS A 142 11.93 15.65 -9.96
CA LYS A 142 10.73 15.12 -10.63
C LYS A 142 10.07 13.98 -9.83
N HIS A 143 10.46 13.73 -8.58
CA HIS A 143 9.92 12.59 -7.83
C HIS A 143 8.64 13.00 -7.08
N PRO A 144 7.50 12.31 -7.32
CA PRO A 144 6.29 12.56 -6.55
C PRO A 144 6.50 12.15 -5.09
N VAL A 145 5.91 12.92 -4.17
CA VAL A 145 5.89 12.58 -2.74
C VAL A 145 4.66 11.73 -2.44
N ILE A 146 4.86 10.64 -1.72
CA ILE A 146 3.82 9.73 -1.23
C ILE A 146 3.92 9.70 0.29
N PHE A 147 2.78 9.84 0.98
CA PHE A 147 2.72 9.78 2.43
C PHE A 147 2.16 8.43 2.85
N SER A 148 2.98 7.62 3.53
CA SER A 148 2.58 6.31 4.04
C SER A 148 1.93 6.47 5.41
N ALA A 149 0.80 5.80 5.62
CA ALA A 149 0.06 5.84 6.86
C ALA A 149 0.81 5.12 7.97
N ARG A 150 0.75 5.68 9.19
CA ARG A 150 1.36 5.06 10.36
C ARG A 150 0.62 3.77 10.70
N GLY A 151 1.36 2.65 10.69
CA GLY A 151 0.85 1.33 11.06
C GLY A 151 0.29 0.56 9.88
N THR A 152 -0.69 1.14 9.17
CA THR A 152 -1.40 0.48 8.06
C THR A 152 -0.70 0.58 6.70
N HIS A 153 0.30 1.45 6.60
CA HIS A 153 1.14 1.73 5.42
C HIS A 153 0.45 2.17 4.13
N ALA A 154 -0.87 2.32 4.15
CA ALA A 154 -1.66 2.86 3.06
C ALA A 154 -1.08 4.20 2.57
N ASN A 155 -1.02 4.36 1.25
CA ASN A 155 -0.31 5.45 0.59
C ASN A 155 -1.29 6.55 0.15
N TYR A 156 -0.96 7.78 0.51
CA TYR A 156 -1.80 8.96 0.29
C TYR A 156 -1.04 10.11 -0.39
N PRO A 157 -1.74 10.99 -1.12
CA PRO A 157 -1.13 12.13 -1.82
C PRO A 157 -0.88 13.34 -0.91
N SER A 158 -1.30 13.27 0.36
CA SER A 158 -1.19 14.36 1.32
C SER A 158 -1.13 13.84 2.77
N THR A 159 -0.67 14.71 3.67
CA THR A 159 -0.71 14.45 5.12
C THR A 159 -2.13 14.61 5.69
N GLY A 160 -2.32 14.16 6.94
CA GLY A 160 -3.57 14.30 7.68
C GLY A 160 -4.31 12.98 7.90
N GLN A 161 -5.56 13.10 8.34
CA GLN A 161 -6.47 11.98 8.60
C GLN A 161 -7.25 11.59 7.34
N HIS A 162 -7.13 10.33 6.93
CA HIS A 162 -7.80 9.79 5.75
C HIS A 162 -8.87 8.78 6.19
N ALA A 163 -10.13 9.19 6.20
CA ALA A 163 -11.24 8.28 6.46
C ALA A 163 -11.47 7.33 5.28
N HIS A 164 -11.57 6.03 5.58
CA HIS A 164 -11.78 4.97 4.59
C HIS A 164 -12.74 3.90 5.11
N ASP A 165 -13.41 3.20 4.18
CA ASP A 165 -14.28 2.02 4.34
C ASP A 165 -15.54 2.14 5.24
N ILE A 166 -15.59 3.00 6.27
CA ILE A 166 -16.74 3.19 7.15
C ILE A 166 -17.08 4.70 7.30
N PRO A 167 -18.38 5.08 7.33
CA PRO A 167 -18.80 6.48 7.54
C PRO A 167 -18.26 7.11 8.84
N TYR A 168 -18.28 8.44 8.90
CA TYR A 168 -17.94 9.24 10.09
C TYR A 168 -16.50 9.13 10.61
N SER A 169 -15.54 8.75 9.75
CA SER A 169 -14.12 8.63 10.13
C SER A 169 -13.88 7.64 11.28
N ILE A 170 -14.77 6.65 11.42
CA ILE A 170 -14.68 5.59 12.44
C ILE A 170 -13.44 4.73 12.23
N LEU A 171 -13.04 4.60 10.97
CA LEU A 171 -11.80 4.00 10.53
C LEU A 171 -11.02 5.07 9.76
N SER A 172 -9.79 5.34 10.18
CA SER A 172 -8.97 6.34 9.53
C SER A 172 -7.50 5.98 9.60
N ASP A 173 -6.83 6.25 8.49
CA ASP A 173 -5.38 6.29 8.44
C ASP A 173 -4.88 7.68 8.79
N PHE A 174 -3.67 7.74 9.31
CA PHE A 174 -3.00 8.98 9.67
C PHE A 174 -1.65 9.03 9.00
N THR A 175 -1.42 10.13 8.29
CA THR A 175 -0.17 10.40 7.57
C THR A 175 0.43 11.71 8.05
N ASP A 176 1.75 11.75 8.14
CA ASP A 176 2.52 12.96 8.36
C ASP A 176 3.73 13.00 7.39
N ARG A 177 4.58 14.03 7.50
CA ARG A 177 5.74 14.14 6.61
C ARG A 177 6.84 13.13 6.92
N GLY A 178 6.91 12.65 8.17
CA GLY A 178 7.89 11.67 8.63
C GLY A 178 9.35 11.98 8.26
N PRO A 179 10.24 10.98 8.44
CA PRO A 179 11.52 10.95 7.75
C PRO A 179 11.30 10.65 6.26
N LEU A 180 12.07 11.32 5.40
CA LEU A 180 12.09 11.00 3.97
C LEU A 180 12.62 9.59 3.75
N TRP A 181 11.93 8.79 2.96
CA TRP A 181 12.49 7.59 2.35
C TRP A 181 12.57 7.80 0.84
N ASP A 182 13.76 7.65 0.25
CA ASP A 182 13.97 7.70 -1.19
C ASP A 182 14.32 6.30 -1.74
N PRO A 183 13.31 5.57 -2.26
CA PRO A 183 13.49 4.25 -2.86
C PRO A 183 14.45 4.25 -4.06
N SER A 184 14.64 5.39 -4.74
CA SER A 184 15.50 5.46 -5.92
C SER A 184 17.00 5.31 -5.60
N LEU A 185 17.38 5.50 -4.33
CA LEU A 185 18.75 5.33 -3.87
C LEU A 185 19.13 3.87 -3.59
N ASN A 186 18.15 3.00 -3.33
CA ASN A 186 18.39 1.58 -3.13
C ASN A 186 17.19 0.70 -3.54
N TYR A 187 17.26 0.11 -4.73
CA TYR A 187 16.23 -0.81 -5.23
C TYR A 187 16.79 -1.97 -6.04
N LEU A 188 16.06 -3.07 -6.06
CA LEU A 188 16.20 -4.16 -7.03
C LEU A 188 15.25 -3.88 -8.20
N ALA A 189 15.67 -4.16 -9.43
CA ALA A 189 14.86 -3.92 -10.61
C ALA A 189 14.58 -5.18 -11.41
N TYR A 190 13.35 -5.30 -11.88
CA TYR A 190 12.87 -6.38 -12.70
C TYR A 190 11.99 -5.86 -13.83
N THR A 191 11.92 -6.62 -14.91
CA THR A 191 10.86 -6.50 -15.92
C THR A 191 9.90 -7.66 -15.79
N TYR A 192 8.64 -7.43 -16.13
CA TYR A 192 7.62 -8.47 -16.15
C TYR A 192 6.83 -8.43 -17.45
N ASN A 193 6.97 -9.48 -18.25
CA ASN A 193 6.31 -9.63 -19.54
C ASN A 193 5.86 -11.08 -19.75
N ASP A 194 4.65 -11.29 -20.26
CA ASP A 194 4.07 -12.62 -20.52
C ASP A 194 4.27 -13.60 -19.36
N ASP A 195 3.93 -13.16 -18.15
CA ASP A 195 4.08 -13.89 -16.88
C ASP A 195 5.52 -14.31 -16.53
N LYS A 196 6.54 -13.70 -17.15
CA LYS A 196 7.96 -13.95 -16.88
C LYS A 196 8.63 -12.75 -16.24
N VAL A 197 9.37 -13.01 -15.18
CA VAL A 197 10.22 -12.04 -14.49
C VAL A 197 11.63 -12.12 -15.07
N SER A 198 12.23 -10.96 -15.37
CA SER A 198 13.66 -10.87 -15.73
C SER A 198 14.33 -9.76 -14.93
N ALA A 199 15.54 -9.98 -14.43
CA ALA A 199 16.32 -8.94 -13.76
C ALA A 199 16.61 -7.76 -14.71
N ALA A 200 16.55 -6.53 -14.19
CA ALA A 200 16.67 -5.30 -14.97
C ALA A 200 17.75 -4.33 -14.45
N ASN A 201 18.64 -4.81 -13.56
CA ASN A 201 19.69 -4.04 -12.90
C ASN A 201 19.16 -2.80 -12.15
N GLY A 202 18.92 -2.95 -10.85
CA GLY A 202 18.58 -1.85 -9.96
C GLY A 202 19.76 -0.91 -9.71
N THR A 203 19.86 -0.39 -8.49
CA THR A 203 20.92 0.59 -8.16
C THR A 203 22.32 0.03 -8.22
N VAL A 204 22.45 -1.30 -8.07
CA VAL A 204 23.71 -2.03 -8.19
C VAL A 204 23.57 -3.06 -9.32
N PRO A 205 24.38 -2.98 -10.39
CA PRO A 205 24.33 -3.93 -11.49
C PRO A 205 24.46 -5.38 -11.03
N PHE A 206 23.63 -6.27 -11.60
CA PHE A 206 23.62 -7.72 -11.36
C PHE A 206 23.29 -8.16 -9.93
N ARG A 207 22.91 -7.23 -9.04
CA ARG A 207 22.64 -7.54 -7.63
C ARG A 207 21.44 -8.48 -7.45
N GLU A 208 20.46 -8.43 -8.34
CA GLU A 208 19.27 -9.28 -8.29
C GLU A 208 19.63 -10.78 -8.30
N ALA A 209 20.76 -11.16 -8.90
CA ALA A 209 21.21 -12.56 -8.94
C ALA A 209 21.48 -13.13 -7.54
N SER A 210 21.90 -12.31 -6.56
CA SER A 210 22.12 -12.78 -5.19
C SER A 210 20.83 -12.99 -4.39
N TYR A 211 19.67 -12.59 -4.95
CA TYR A 211 18.36 -12.76 -4.35
C TYR A 211 17.59 -13.96 -4.93
N GLY A 212 18.15 -14.65 -5.94
CA GLY A 212 17.46 -15.74 -6.64
C GLY A 212 16.16 -15.29 -7.30
N ASN A 213 15.22 -16.22 -7.50
CA ASN A 213 13.90 -15.91 -8.08
C ASN A 213 12.82 -15.71 -7.01
N TRP A 214 13.15 -15.02 -5.92
CA TRP A 214 12.25 -14.80 -4.79
C TRP A 214 10.87 -14.22 -5.15
N LEU A 215 10.79 -13.43 -6.23
CA LEU A 215 9.53 -12.87 -6.74
C LEU A 215 8.53 -13.93 -7.17
N LEU A 216 8.98 -15.14 -7.54
CA LEU A 216 8.13 -16.26 -7.93
C LEU A 216 7.47 -16.95 -6.72
N TYR A 217 7.78 -16.52 -5.50
CA TYR A 217 7.11 -17.00 -4.31
C TYR A 217 5.64 -16.55 -4.28
N ASN A 218 4.74 -17.52 -4.42
CA ASN A 218 3.29 -17.31 -4.48
C ASN A 218 2.55 -17.64 -3.16
N GLY A 219 3.29 -17.90 -2.08
CA GLY A 219 2.74 -18.08 -0.74
C GLY A 219 2.45 -16.75 -0.04
N THR A 220 2.27 -16.81 1.28
CA THR A 220 1.99 -15.65 2.13
C THR A 220 3.26 -15.14 2.82
N TRP A 221 3.42 -13.83 2.80
CA TRP A 221 4.54 -13.11 3.38
C TRP A 221 4.25 -12.79 4.84
N GLY A 222 4.43 -13.79 5.70
CA GLY A 222 4.25 -13.69 7.14
C GLY A 222 3.48 -14.86 7.72
N ASP A 223 3.19 -14.74 9.01
CA ASP A 223 2.48 -15.73 9.80
C ASP A 223 1.04 -15.97 9.34
N LYS A 224 0.55 -17.17 9.65
CA LYS A 224 -0.86 -17.51 9.51
C LYS A 224 -1.67 -16.86 10.64
N MET A 225 -2.91 -16.47 10.34
CA MET A 225 -3.90 -16.05 11.31
C MET A 225 -3.92 -17.00 12.51
N LEU A 226 -3.75 -16.43 13.70
CA LEU A 226 -3.77 -17.17 14.95
C LEU A 226 -5.14 -17.82 15.16
N ALA A 227 -5.14 -18.99 15.81
CA ALA A 227 -6.36 -19.68 16.19
C ALA A 227 -7.21 -18.80 17.13
N ALA A 228 -8.53 -18.94 17.04
CA ALA A 228 -9.49 -18.16 17.85
C ALA A 228 -9.30 -18.28 19.36
N ASN A 229 -8.64 -19.35 19.83
CA ASN A 229 -8.36 -19.61 21.24
C ASN A 229 -6.93 -19.21 21.68
N ASP A 230 -6.09 -18.69 20.78
CA ASP A 230 -4.79 -18.14 21.14
C ASP A 230 -4.99 -16.90 22.02
N SER A 231 -4.26 -16.78 23.12
CA SER A 231 -4.41 -15.68 24.08
C SER A 231 -4.07 -14.30 23.51
N ARG A 232 -3.26 -14.28 22.43
CA ARG A 232 -2.87 -13.05 21.73
C ARG A 232 -3.95 -12.60 20.74
N GLN A 233 -4.91 -13.46 20.43
CA GLN A 233 -5.94 -13.24 19.43
C GLN A 233 -7.21 -12.69 20.09
N HIS A 234 -7.80 -11.69 19.43
CA HIS A 234 -9.06 -11.09 19.87
C HIS A 234 -9.99 -10.92 18.67
N TRP A 235 -11.26 -11.31 18.84
CA TRP A 235 -12.28 -11.11 17.83
C TRP A 235 -12.98 -9.77 18.03
N SER A 236 -13.29 -9.10 16.92
CA SER A 236 -14.28 -8.02 16.89
C SER A 236 -15.32 -8.28 15.79
N PRO A 237 -16.49 -7.61 15.82
CA PRO A 237 -17.47 -7.69 14.74
C PRO A 237 -16.95 -7.21 13.37
N PHE A 238 -15.80 -6.53 13.33
CA PHE A 238 -15.21 -5.98 12.11
C PHE A 238 -14.13 -6.88 11.54
N GLU A 239 -13.21 -7.35 12.38
CA GLU A 239 -12.05 -8.18 12.00
C GLU A 239 -11.39 -8.83 13.23
N TRP A 240 -10.56 -9.85 13.02
CA TRP A 240 -9.64 -10.39 14.04
C TRP A 240 -8.48 -9.43 14.33
N LYS A 241 -7.86 -9.53 15.52
CA LYS A 241 -6.63 -8.78 15.83
C LYS A 241 -5.53 -9.16 14.84
N TYR A 242 -5.15 -10.43 14.76
CA TYR A 242 -4.15 -10.92 13.82
C TYR A 242 -4.78 -11.64 12.64
N ILE A 243 -4.36 -11.34 11.41
CA ILE A 243 -4.78 -11.98 10.16
C ILE A 243 -3.57 -12.56 9.40
N ASP A 244 -3.83 -13.26 8.29
CA ASP A 244 -2.78 -13.82 7.43
C ASP A 244 -1.89 -12.72 6.83
N GLY A 245 -0.58 -12.98 6.73
CA GLY A 245 0.33 -12.15 5.94
C GLY A 245 -0.06 -12.07 4.44
N PRO A 246 0.30 -11.00 3.72
CA PRO A 246 -0.17 -10.77 2.37
C PRO A 246 0.54 -11.63 1.32
N ILE A 247 -0.03 -11.69 0.12
CA ILE A 247 0.67 -12.23 -1.06
C ILE A 247 1.70 -11.25 -1.62
N GLY A 248 2.70 -11.78 -2.32
CA GLY A 248 3.82 -11.01 -2.86
C GLY A 248 3.49 -10.12 -4.08
N PRO A 249 4.50 -9.41 -4.60
CA PRO A 249 4.35 -8.40 -5.66
C PRO A 249 3.64 -8.89 -6.94
N LEU A 250 3.94 -10.12 -7.40
CA LEU A 250 3.34 -10.66 -8.63
C LEU A 250 1.82 -10.89 -8.50
N GLY A 251 1.31 -11.02 -7.27
CA GLY A 251 -0.12 -11.14 -7.00
C GLY A 251 -0.92 -9.84 -7.17
N LYS A 252 -0.26 -8.71 -7.46
CA LYS A 252 -0.90 -7.38 -7.51
C LYS A 252 -1.42 -6.99 -8.90
N ASN A 253 -1.73 -7.97 -9.76
CA ASN A 253 -2.29 -7.77 -11.11
C ASN A 253 -1.45 -6.79 -11.96
N LEU A 254 -0.19 -7.17 -12.22
CA LEU A 254 0.78 -6.29 -12.91
C LEU A 254 0.45 -6.07 -14.38
N GLN A 255 -0.28 -6.99 -15.03
CA GLN A 255 -0.67 -6.89 -16.44
C GLN A 255 -1.92 -6.03 -16.68
N ARG A 256 -2.55 -5.47 -15.64
CA ARG A 256 -3.74 -4.63 -15.77
C ARG A 256 -3.59 -3.51 -16.80
N VAL A 257 -4.67 -3.28 -17.57
CA VAL A 257 -4.77 -2.18 -18.54
C VAL A 257 -5.02 -0.86 -17.81
N SER A 258 -5.86 -0.86 -16.79
CA SER A 258 -6.17 0.34 -16.00
C SER A 258 -5.17 0.54 -14.86
N PRO A 259 -4.81 1.78 -14.46
CA PRO A 259 -3.89 1.99 -13.33
C PRO A 259 -4.41 1.41 -12.01
N CYS A 260 -5.73 1.43 -11.79
CA CYS A 260 -6.35 0.91 -10.58
C CYS A 260 -6.33 -0.62 -10.53
N GLN A 261 -5.87 -1.19 -9.41
CA GLN A 261 -5.70 -2.65 -9.25
C GLN A 261 -7.03 -3.41 -9.24
N ARG A 262 -8.05 -2.92 -8.52
CA ARG A 262 -9.38 -3.51 -8.43
C ARG A 262 -10.46 -2.43 -8.36
N CYS A 263 -11.64 -2.73 -8.85
CA CYS A 263 -12.83 -1.91 -8.61
C CYS A 263 -13.47 -2.34 -7.28
N LYS A 264 -13.89 -1.39 -6.45
CA LYS A 264 -14.68 -1.71 -5.24
C LYS A 264 -16.03 -2.30 -5.67
N TRP A 265 -16.62 -3.16 -4.85
CA TRP A 265 -17.83 -3.93 -5.21
C TRP A 265 -19.05 -3.09 -5.58
N TRP A 266 -19.09 -1.82 -5.15
CA TRP A 266 -20.12 -0.85 -5.49
C TRP A 266 -19.85 -0.02 -6.76
N ASN A 267 -18.68 -0.17 -7.40
CA ASN A 267 -18.34 0.52 -8.65
C ASN A 267 -18.82 -0.29 -9.86
N PHE A 268 -20.11 -0.18 -10.17
CA PHE A 268 -20.76 -0.90 -11.28
C PHE A 268 -20.21 -0.57 -12.68
N TRP A 269 -19.49 0.54 -12.81
CA TRP A 269 -18.92 0.99 -14.09
C TRP A 269 -17.50 0.45 -14.35
N ASN A 270 -16.90 -0.24 -13.37
CA ASN A 270 -15.53 -0.78 -13.42
C ASN A 270 -14.46 0.23 -13.89
N GLY A 271 -14.74 1.53 -13.79
CA GLY A 271 -13.84 2.60 -14.20
C GLY A 271 -12.79 2.90 -13.13
N CYS A 272 -11.57 3.18 -13.54
CA CYS A 272 -10.56 3.78 -12.68
C CYS A 272 -10.70 5.30 -12.74
N ASN A 273 -11.14 5.90 -11.64
CA ASN A 273 -11.19 7.36 -11.53
C ASN A 273 -9.77 7.89 -11.27
N ILE A 274 -9.18 8.55 -12.27
CA ILE A 274 -7.91 9.25 -12.14
C ILE A 274 -8.22 10.68 -11.75
N ARG A 275 -7.94 11.01 -10.49
CA ARG A 275 -8.28 12.31 -9.90
C ARG A 275 -7.35 13.40 -10.43
N ARG A 276 -7.91 14.53 -10.84
CA ARG A 276 -7.20 15.78 -11.09
C ARG A 276 -6.88 16.49 -9.77
N TYR A 277 -7.80 16.50 -8.83
CA TYR A 277 -7.56 17.11 -7.52
C TYR A 277 -7.15 16.06 -6.49
N ILE A 278 -6.12 16.37 -5.71
CA ILE A 278 -5.71 15.49 -4.61
C ILE A 278 -6.73 15.56 -3.47
N LYS A 279 -7.06 14.40 -2.91
CA LYS A 279 -7.90 14.33 -1.71
C LYS A 279 -7.01 14.60 -0.51
N TYR A 280 -7.18 15.77 0.11
CA TYR A 280 -6.46 16.14 1.32
C TYR A 280 -6.97 15.35 2.53
N GLY A 281 -6.06 14.93 3.42
CA GLY A 281 -6.41 14.44 4.74
C GLY A 281 -7.01 15.55 5.60
N ASN A 282 -7.88 15.20 6.55
CA ASN A 282 -8.46 16.15 7.49
C ASN A 282 -7.47 16.44 8.65
N GLY A 283 -7.42 17.67 9.19
CA GLY A 283 -6.64 18.02 10.39
C GLY A 283 -5.20 18.51 10.15
N PHE A 284 -4.58 19.05 11.23
CA PHE A 284 -3.31 19.82 11.43
C PHE A 284 -2.96 20.91 10.40
N PHE A 285 -3.28 20.70 9.12
CA PHE A 285 -3.22 21.65 8.02
C PHE A 285 -4.61 21.95 7.46
N ASP A 286 -5.62 22.13 8.31
CA ASP A 286 -6.91 22.73 7.90
C ASP A 286 -6.74 24.13 7.23
N SER A 287 -5.51 24.66 7.17
CA SER A 287 -5.09 25.84 6.40
C SER A 287 -4.53 25.58 4.99
N GLU A 288 -4.16 24.36 4.58
CA GLU A 288 -3.50 24.11 3.27
C GLU A 288 -4.43 23.55 2.17
N GLY A 289 -5.72 23.36 2.46
CA GLY A 289 -6.64 22.83 1.47
C GLY A 289 -8.10 23.04 1.83
N ASN A 290 -8.58 24.27 1.65
CA ASN A 290 -10.00 24.66 1.79
C ASN A 290 -10.90 24.07 0.66
N ASN A 291 -10.56 22.87 0.18
CA ASN A 291 -11.08 22.24 -1.04
C ASN A 291 -11.77 20.89 -0.77
N SER A 292 -11.97 20.51 0.50
CA SER A 292 -12.86 19.39 0.80
C SER A 292 -14.30 19.84 0.52
N CYS A 293 -15.09 19.05 -0.20
CA CYS A 293 -16.48 19.42 -0.47
C CYS A 293 -17.33 19.60 0.83
N GLY A 294 -16.84 19.10 1.97
CA GLY A 294 -17.32 19.44 3.32
C GLY A 294 -17.36 20.96 3.62
N THR A 295 -16.42 21.74 3.09
CA THR A 295 -16.43 23.22 3.22
C THR A 295 -17.42 23.92 2.29
N LEU A 296 -17.95 23.25 1.26
CA LEU A 296 -19.03 23.80 0.42
C LEU A 296 -20.32 23.95 1.24
N TYR A 297 -20.62 22.97 2.10
CA TYR A 297 -21.75 23.02 3.03
C TYR A 297 -21.63 24.14 4.07
N ASN A 298 -20.40 24.48 4.47
CA ASN A 298 -20.14 25.58 5.40
C ASN A 298 -20.54 26.96 4.82
N ARG A 299 -20.70 27.08 3.50
CA ARG A 299 -21.18 28.29 2.83
C ARG A 299 -22.71 28.37 2.76
N ILE A 300 -23.43 27.29 3.04
CA ILE A 300 -24.89 27.24 2.97
C ILE A 300 -25.49 27.84 4.24
N ARG A 301 -26.16 28.98 4.10
CA ARG A 301 -26.95 29.63 5.15
C ARG A 301 -28.38 29.84 4.69
N PRO A 302 -29.39 29.72 5.58
CA PRO A 302 -29.30 29.38 7.01
C PRO A 302 -28.95 27.91 7.30
N GLY A 303 -28.37 27.64 8.47
CA GLY A 303 -27.79 26.33 8.84
C GLY A 303 -28.74 25.12 8.84
N ILE A 304 -30.04 25.35 8.76
CA ILE A 304 -31.03 24.27 8.61
C ILE A 304 -30.94 23.62 7.22
N PHE A 305 -30.68 24.41 6.17
CA PHE A 305 -30.49 23.87 4.82
C PHE A 305 -29.19 23.09 4.71
N ARG A 306 -28.15 23.54 5.42
CA ARG A 306 -26.92 22.76 5.57
C ARG A 306 -27.21 21.38 6.17
N LYS A 307 -27.92 21.30 7.30
CA LYS A 307 -28.28 20.01 7.93
C LYS A 307 -29.13 19.13 7.01
N ILE A 308 -30.10 19.71 6.31
CA ILE A 308 -30.94 18.98 5.35
C ILE A 308 -30.10 18.42 4.21
N LEU A 309 -29.22 19.24 3.62
CA LEU A 309 -28.36 18.81 2.52
C LEU A 309 -27.38 17.73 3.01
N GLU A 310 -26.67 17.95 4.11
CA GLU A 310 -25.79 16.96 4.74
C GLU A 310 -26.52 15.63 5.00
N THR A 311 -27.78 15.68 5.45
CA THR A 311 -28.59 14.48 5.71
C THR A 311 -29.01 13.78 4.40
N ILE A 312 -29.50 14.53 3.41
CA ILE A 312 -29.95 13.97 2.12
C ILE A 312 -28.78 13.38 1.35
N THR A 313 -27.60 14.00 1.43
CA THR A 313 -26.39 13.56 0.74
C THR A 313 -25.56 12.58 1.56
N TRP A 314 -26.04 12.13 2.72
CA TRP A 314 -25.30 11.25 3.63
C TRP A 314 -23.88 11.77 3.96
N GLY A 315 -23.73 13.08 4.14
CA GLY A 315 -22.47 13.77 4.47
C GLY A 315 -21.35 13.68 3.43
N GLY A 316 -21.46 12.82 2.41
CA GLY A 316 -20.36 12.49 1.51
C GLY A 316 -20.76 12.10 0.09
N TRP A 317 -22.02 11.76 -0.19
CA TRP A 317 -22.45 11.32 -1.53
C TRP A 317 -22.40 12.45 -2.55
N PHE A 318 -22.81 13.67 -2.18
CA PHE A 318 -22.66 14.83 -3.06
C PHE A 318 -21.19 15.18 -3.29
N CYS A 319 -20.33 15.01 -2.28
CA CYS A 319 -18.90 15.18 -2.46
C CYS A 319 -18.30 14.13 -3.38
N TRP A 320 -18.79 12.89 -3.30
CA TRP A 320 -18.45 11.82 -4.23
C TRP A 320 -18.96 12.10 -5.65
N ILE A 321 -20.18 12.62 -5.82
CA ILE A 321 -20.71 13.06 -7.13
C ILE A 321 -19.89 14.23 -7.69
N MET A 322 -19.58 15.24 -6.88
CA MET A 322 -18.78 16.40 -7.31
C MET A 322 -17.35 15.97 -7.68
N ASP A 323 -16.76 15.03 -6.94
CA ASP A 323 -15.46 14.39 -7.24
C ASP A 323 -15.52 13.48 -8.48
N LEU A 324 -16.68 12.95 -8.85
CA LEU A 324 -16.89 12.23 -10.11
C LEU A 324 -17.06 13.16 -11.32
N ILE A 325 -17.69 14.33 -11.13
CA ILE A 325 -18.01 15.27 -12.22
C ILE A 325 -16.89 16.27 -12.45
N PHE A 326 -16.28 16.78 -11.38
CA PHE A 326 -15.32 17.89 -11.40
C PHE A 326 -13.92 17.48 -10.92
N GLY A 327 -13.80 16.29 -10.32
CA GLY A 327 -12.58 15.75 -9.72
C GLY A 327 -11.60 15.20 -10.73
#